data_AF-A0A9K3PI55-F1
#
_entry.id   AF-A0A9K3PI55-F1
#
_cell.length_a   1.000
_cell.length_b   1.000
_cell.length_c   1.000
_cell.angle_alpha   90.00
_cell.angle_beta   90.00
_cell.angle_gamma   90.00
#
_symmetry.space_group_name_H-M   'P 1'
#
loop_
_entity.id
_entity.type
_entity.pdbx_description
1 polymer ?
#
loop_
_entity_poly.entity_id
_entity_poly.type
_entity_poly.pdbx_seq_one_letter_code
_entity_poly.pdbx_strand_id
1 'polypeptide(L)'
;MQLIQAEWLTTEENAQNIANIAWAFAKLDINAPNFFNAIEKQAESLVNEGNPQEIANAAWAFAKLDIKPPKFFNAIEERADWLANNGKPRDIANTAWAFAKLGIKPPKLFNAIEMQDECLVKNGNSHDIANIAWAFAKLGFRAPKIFSAIEKLAESFANEGNSHDIANIAWAFAKLDINDPNFFNAIEKQAEPLVKGGIPQSIGNIAWAFAKLDINAPNFFNAIEKQAELLVNEGNPQEIANIAWAFA
;
A
#
# COMPACT_ATOMS: atom_id res chain seq x y z
N MET A 1 35.19 25.56 4.75
CA MET A 1 34.06 25.95 5.62
C MET A 1 32.86 25.08 5.31
N GLN A 2 32.98 23.78 5.58
CA GLN A 2 31.98 22.73 5.34
C GLN A 2 32.35 21.60 6.30
N LEU A 3 31.37 21.11 7.10
CA LEU A 3 31.29 19.79 7.78
C LEU A 3 30.65 19.80 9.19
N ILE A 4 30.21 20.92 9.78
CA ILE A 4 29.77 20.91 11.20
C ILE A 4 28.24 20.78 11.40
N GLN A 5 27.41 20.85 10.36
CA GLN A 5 25.95 20.98 10.59
C GLN A 5 25.13 19.69 10.77
N ALA A 6 25.72 18.48 10.77
CA ALA A 6 24.95 17.24 10.92
C ALA A 6 25.36 16.35 12.12
N GLU A 7 26.45 16.66 12.83
CA GLU A 7 26.93 15.81 13.93
C GLU A 7 26.15 15.98 15.25
N TRP A 8 25.42 17.08 15.43
CA TRP A 8 24.69 17.37 16.67
C TRP A 8 23.25 16.84 16.71
N LEU A 9 22.75 16.23 15.64
CA LEU A 9 21.42 15.63 15.57
C LEU A 9 21.41 14.13 15.97
N THR A 10 22.56 13.50 16.20
CA THR A 10 22.66 12.02 16.25
C THR A 10 23.11 11.43 17.59
N THR A 11 23.34 12.24 18.63
CA THR A 11 23.84 11.70 19.90
C THR A 11 22.79 11.60 21.01
N GLU A 12 21.63 12.24 20.89
CA GLU A 12 20.53 12.16 21.88
C GLU A 12 19.11 12.23 21.26
N GLU A 13 18.95 12.05 19.95
CA GLU A 13 17.61 12.05 19.35
C GLU A 13 16.95 10.66 19.46
N ASN A 14 15.93 10.57 20.31
CA ASN A 14 15.05 9.40 20.37
C ASN A 14 14.49 9.10 18.96
N ALA A 15 14.37 7.82 18.59
CA ALA A 15 13.91 7.33 17.29
C ALA A 15 12.65 8.05 16.77
N GLN A 16 11.78 8.51 17.68
CA GLN A 16 10.64 9.37 17.40
C GLN A 16 10.96 10.64 16.61
N ASN A 17 11.99 11.39 17.02
CA ASN A 17 12.36 12.67 16.39
C ASN A 17 12.90 12.42 14.99
N ILE A 18 13.79 11.44 14.85
CA ILE A 18 14.40 11.06 13.58
C ILE A 18 13.32 10.64 12.58
N ALA A 19 12.37 9.80 13.00
CA ALA A 19 11.25 9.37 12.16
C ALA A 19 10.33 10.53 11.75
N ASN A 20 10.04 11.46 12.67
CA ASN A 20 9.19 12.63 12.38
C ASN A 20 9.88 13.62 11.43
N ILE A 21 11.19 13.86 11.59
CA ILE A 21 11.97 14.71 10.68
C ILE A 21 12.07 14.07 9.29
N ALA A 22 12.32 12.76 9.22
CA ALA A 22 12.32 12.02 7.95
C ALA A 22 10.97 12.14 7.24
N TRP A 23 9.88 11.92 7.98
CA TRP A 23 8.52 12.07 7.47
C TRP A 23 8.25 13.49 6.98
N ALA A 24 8.68 14.52 7.72
CA ALA A 24 8.51 15.92 7.34
C ALA A 24 9.27 16.26 6.05
N PHE A 25 10.54 15.84 5.92
CA PHE A 25 11.29 16.02 4.67
C PHE A 25 10.59 15.35 3.48
N ALA A 26 10.15 14.10 3.64
CA ALA A 26 9.44 13.38 2.61
C ALA A 26 8.09 13.99 2.25
N LYS A 27 7.36 14.51 3.25
CA LYS A 27 6.06 15.17 3.05
C LYS A 27 6.20 16.48 2.26
N LEU A 28 7.30 17.20 2.45
CA LEU A 28 7.64 18.44 1.76
C LEU A 28 8.38 18.22 0.43
N ASP A 29 8.60 16.96 0.04
CA ASP A 29 9.39 16.59 -1.15
C ASP A 29 10.82 17.16 -1.14
N ILE A 30 11.40 17.28 0.06
CA ILE A 30 12.76 17.79 0.26
C ILE A 30 13.73 16.62 0.33
N ASN A 31 14.63 16.55 -0.64
CA ASN A 31 15.74 15.60 -0.60
C ASN A 31 16.84 16.10 0.35
N ALA A 32 16.99 15.45 1.49
CA ALA A 32 17.97 15.75 2.53
C ALA A 32 19.04 14.63 2.63
N PRO A 33 19.94 14.49 1.63
CA PRO A 33 20.77 13.29 1.48
C PRO A 33 21.69 13.02 2.70
N ASN A 34 22.21 14.07 3.33
CA ASN A 34 23.04 13.93 4.54
C ASN A 34 22.25 13.36 5.72
N PHE A 35 21.00 13.77 5.87
CA PHE A 35 20.12 13.32 6.95
C PHE A 35 19.71 11.85 6.73
N PHE A 36 19.26 11.50 5.52
CA PHE A 36 18.92 10.10 5.20
C PHE A 36 20.12 9.16 5.23
N ASN A 37 21.33 9.63 4.86
CA ASN A 37 22.56 8.87 5.06
C ASN A 37 22.91 8.67 6.54
N ALA A 38 22.58 9.63 7.42
CA ALA A 38 22.79 9.47 8.85
C ALA A 38 21.82 8.44 9.46
N ILE A 39 20.57 8.40 8.99
CA ILE A 39 19.59 7.35 9.34
C ILE A 39 20.13 5.98 8.92
N GLU A 40 20.59 5.84 7.67
CA GLU A 40 21.13 4.57 7.16
C GLU A 40 22.36 4.09 7.93
N LYS A 41 23.22 5.01 8.43
CA LYS A 41 24.36 4.65 9.29
C LYS A 41 23.92 4.14 10.67
N GLN A 42 22.78 4.57 11.17
CA GLN A 42 22.23 4.22 12.49
C GLN A 42 21.04 3.25 12.39
N ALA A 43 20.86 2.62 11.22
CA ALA A 43 19.72 1.78 10.89
C ALA A 43 19.39 0.75 11.98
N GLU A 44 20.40 0.01 12.46
CA GLU A 44 20.21 -1.03 13.48
C GLU A 44 19.70 -0.46 14.81
N SER A 45 20.31 0.62 15.32
CA SER A 45 19.84 1.28 16.56
C SER A 45 18.41 1.78 16.40
N LEU A 46 18.13 2.48 15.30
CA LEU A 46 16.81 3.04 15.03
C LEU A 46 15.73 1.97 14.94
N VAL A 47 16.01 0.86 14.26
CA VAL A 47 15.05 -0.23 14.15
C VAL A 47 14.91 -1.00 15.45
N ASN A 48 15.94 -1.11 16.29
CA ASN A 48 15.89 -1.84 17.57
C ASN A 48 15.26 -1.05 18.72
N GLU A 49 15.52 0.25 18.78
CA GLU A 49 15.00 1.14 19.82
C GLU A 49 13.65 1.76 19.45
N GLY A 50 13.42 1.93 18.14
CA GLY A 50 12.20 2.52 17.63
C GLY A 50 10.98 1.64 17.86
N ASN A 51 9.84 2.30 18.08
CA ASN A 51 8.55 1.65 18.08
C ASN A 51 8.06 1.41 16.63
N PRO A 52 7.02 0.57 16.41
CA PRO A 52 6.53 0.25 15.06
C PRO A 52 6.14 1.47 14.22
N GLN A 53 5.56 2.50 14.83
CA GLN A 53 5.14 3.72 14.13
C GLN A 53 6.34 4.51 13.61
N GLU A 54 7.41 4.59 14.40
CA GLU A 54 8.63 5.30 14.03
C GLU A 54 9.34 4.62 12.87
N ILE A 55 9.44 3.29 12.93
CA ILE A 55 9.99 2.46 11.85
C ILE A 55 9.18 2.65 10.58
N ALA A 56 7.84 2.58 10.68
CA ALA A 56 6.94 2.76 9.54
C ALA A 56 7.04 4.15 8.92
N ASN A 57 7.14 5.21 9.73
CA ASN A 57 7.29 6.58 9.27
C ASN A 57 8.62 6.78 8.51
N ALA A 58 9.72 6.26 9.05
CA ALA A 58 11.02 6.32 8.39
C ALA A 58 11.03 5.50 7.08
N ALA A 59 10.49 4.28 7.09
CA ALA A 59 10.35 3.45 5.89
C ALA A 59 9.53 4.15 4.80
N TRP A 60 8.39 4.74 5.18
CA TRP A 60 7.55 5.53 4.28
C TRP A 60 8.30 6.72 3.70
N ALA A 61 9.07 7.45 4.53
CA ALA A 61 9.84 8.60 4.09
C ALA A 61 10.89 8.23 3.02
N PHE A 62 11.65 7.16 3.27
CA PHE A 62 12.60 6.62 2.29
C PHE A 62 11.91 6.23 0.98
N ALA A 63 10.81 5.49 1.05
CA ALA A 63 10.07 5.06 -0.12
C ALA A 63 9.40 6.20 -0.90
N LYS A 64 8.92 7.23 -0.19
CA LYS A 64 8.30 8.42 -0.78
C LYS A 64 9.31 9.24 -1.59
N LEU A 65 10.54 9.35 -1.10
CA LEU A 65 11.64 10.07 -1.77
C LEU A 65 12.45 9.19 -2.74
N ASP A 66 12.04 7.94 -2.96
CA ASP A 66 12.73 6.95 -3.80
C ASP A 66 14.21 6.71 -3.39
N ILE A 67 14.48 6.81 -2.09
CA ILE A 67 15.80 6.52 -1.50
C ILE A 67 15.82 5.06 -1.07
N LYS A 68 16.86 4.31 -1.44
CA LYS A 68 17.05 2.91 -1.05
C LYS A 68 18.07 2.77 0.09
N PRO A 69 17.61 2.56 1.35
CA PRO A 69 18.46 2.34 2.52
C PRO A 69 18.59 0.84 2.85
N PRO A 70 19.56 0.12 2.24
CA PRO A 70 19.65 -1.33 2.39
C PRO A 70 19.81 -1.79 3.84
N LYS A 71 20.58 -1.10 4.68
CA LYS A 71 20.76 -1.46 6.10
C LYS A 71 19.47 -1.28 6.88
N PHE A 72 18.77 -0.16 6.67
CA PHE A 72 17.49 0.10 7.33
C PHE A 72 16.43 -0.98 7.01
N PHE A 73 16.24 -1.29 5.73
CA PHE A 73 15.27 -2.33 5.34
C PHE A 73 15.71 -3.75 5.74
N ASN A 74 17.02 -4.05 5.75
CA ASN A 74 17.53 -5.32 6.27
C ASN A 74 17.27 -5.46 7.77
N ALA A 75 17.50 -4.40 8.56
CA ALA A 75 17.23 -4.42 9.99
C ALA A 75 15.73 -4.62 10.28
N ILE A 76 14.83 -4.03 9.48
CA ILE A 76 13.38 -4.30 9.59
C ILE A 76 13.08 -5.78 9.31
N GLU A 77 13.72 -6.36 8.30
CA GLU A 77 13.54 -7.76 7.94
C GLU A 77 14.01 -8.70 9.06
N GLU A 78 15.15 -8.39 9.69
CA GLU A 78 15.65 -9.12 10.87
C GLU A 78 14.71 -9.02 12.07
N ARG A 79 13.98 -7.91 12.19
CA ARG A 79 12.99 -7.65 13.26
C ARG A 79 11.53 -7.90 12.81
N ALA A 80 11.33 -8.64 11.71
CA ALA A 80 10.03 -8.85 11.07
C ALA A 80 8.94 -9.35 12.03
N ASP A 81 9.22 -10.42 12.77
CA ASP A 81 8.23 -11.02 13.68
C ASP A 81 7.82 -10.05 14.78
N TRP A 82 8.78 -9.31 15.35
CA TRP A 82 8.47 -8.31 16.37
C TRP A 82 7.62 -7.19 15.79
N LEU A 83 7.94 -6.70 14.59
CA LEU A 83 7.17 -5.63 13.95
C LEU A 83 5.74 -6.07 13.63
N ALA A 84 5.56 -7.28 13.09
CA ALA A 84 4.24 -7.84 12.79
C ALA A 84 3.40 -8.05 14.05
N ASN A 85 4.03 -8.44 15.18
CA ASN A 85 3.33 -8.68 16.45
C ASN A 85 2.99 -7.41 17.24
N ASN A 86 3.77 -6.34 17.10
CA ASN A 86 3.63 -5.13 17.92
C ASN A 86 3.09 -3.92 17.14
N GLY A 87 3.17 -3.95 15.81
CA GLY A 87 2.68 -2.89 14.94
C GLY A 87 1.17 -2.84 14.87
N LYS A 88 0.62 -1.63 14.79
CA LYS A 88 -0.77 -1.44 14.41
C LYS A 88 -0.92 -1.70 12.91
N PRO A 89 -2.13 -1.99 12.41
CA PRO A 89 -2.36 -2.24 10.97
C PRO A 89 -1.76 -1.17 10.06
N ARG A 90 -1.88 0.11 10.42
CA ARG A 90 -1.28 1.24 9.69
C ARG A 90 0.26 1.18 9.64
N ASP A 91 0.91 0.79 10.72
CA ASP A 91 2.38 0.72 10.79
C ASP A 91 2.88 -0.42 9.88
N ILE A 92 2.17 -1.55 9.90
CA ILE A 92 2.42 -2.72 9.05
C ILE A 92 2.17 -2.39 7.59
N ALA A 93 1.05 -1.74 7.28
CA ALA A 93 0.67 -1.33 5.93
C ALA A 93 1.69 -0.34 5.33
N ASN A 94 2.10 0.68 6.07
CA ASN A 94 3.10 1.65 5.62
C ASN A 94 4.47 0.99 5.38
N THR A 95 4.88 0.07 6.25
CA THR A 95 6.14 -0.65 6.10
C THR A 95 6.09 -1.56 4.86
N ALA A 96 5.03 -2.36 4.71
CA ALA A 96 4.85 -3.23 3.54
C ALA A 96 4.79 -2.44 2.24
N TRP A 97 4.05 -1.32 2.23
CA TRP A 97 4.00 -0.39 1.10
C TRP A 97 5.39 0.15 0.75
N ALA A 98 6.19 0.53 1.75
CA ALA A 98 7.53 1.06 1.53
C ALA A 98 8.47 0.04 0.85
N PHE A 99 8.47 -1.21 1.33
CA PHE A 99 9.19 -2.30 0.69
C PHE A 99 8.75 -2.50 -0.77
N ALA A 100 7.44 -2.56 -1.01
CA ALA A 100 6.86 -2.76 -2.34
C ALA A 100 7.14 -1.59 -3.29
N LYS A 101 7.06 -0.36 -2.80
CA LYS A 101 7.32 0.87 -3.55
C LYS A 101 8.77 0.93 -4.04
N LEU A 102 9.74 0.56 -3.19
CA LEU A 102 11.16 0.51 -3.53
C LEU A 102 11.59 -0.76 -4.27
N GLY A 103 10.69 -1.74 -4.41
CA GLY A 103 10.97 -3.03 -5.05
C GLY A 103 11.89 -3.93 -4.22
N ILE A 104 11.95 -3.73 -2.91
CA ILE A 104 12.74 -4.54 -1.98
C ILE A 104 11.85 -5.70 -1.51
N LYS A 105 12.28 -6.95 -1.69
CA LYS A 105 11.51 -8.13 -1.30
C LYS A 105 11.78 -8.50 0.17
N PRO A 106 10.77 -8.50 1.07
CA PRO A 106 10.99 -8.81 2.49
C PRO A 106 10.31 -10.13 2.91
N PRO A 107 10.88 -11.29 2.54
CA PRO A 107 10.22 -12.57 2.76
C PRO A 107 9.86 -12.85 4.23
N LYS A 108 10.71 -12.54 5.22
CA LYS A 108 10.32 -12.76 6.63
C LYS A 108 9.21 -11.81 7.07
N LEU A 109 9.25 -10.53 6.69
CA LEU A 109 8.18 -9.59 7.05
C LEU A 109 6.84 -10.03 6.45
N PHE A 110 6.81 -10.40 5.18
CA PHE A 110 5.55 -10.80 4.54
C PHE A 110 5.01 -12.12 5.10
N ASN A 111 5.89 -13.08 5.42
CA ASN A 111 5.47 -14.28 6.14
C ASN A 111 4.92 -13.95 7.54
N ALA A 112 5.58 -13.06 8.30
CA ALA A 112 5.13 -12.65 9.63
C ALA A 112 3.77 -11.91 9.58
N ILE A 113 3.58 -11.04 8.60
CA ILE A 113 2.30 -10.36 8.34
C ILE A 113 1.20 -11.38 8.04
N GLU A 114 1.48 -12.38 7.19
CA GLU A 114 0.51 -13.42 6.85
C GLU A 114 0.14 -14.30 8.06
N MET A 115 1.04 -14.45 9.04
CA MET A 115 0.75 -15.14 10.30
C MET A 115 -0.10 -14.29 11.28
N GLN A 116 -0.25 -12.99 11.03
CA GLN A 116 -1.04 -12.05 11.83
C GLN A 116 -2.33 -11.60 11.12
N ASP A 117 -2.76 -12.36 10.11
CA ASP A 117 -3.90 -12.06 9.24
C ASP A 117 -5.18 -11.70 10.02
N GLU A 118 -5.53 -12.49 11.04
CA GLU A 118 -6.73 -12.21 11.84
C GLU A 118 -6.69 -10.86 12.57
N CYS A 119 -5.54 -10.47 13.13
CA CYS A 119 -5.40 -9.21 13.85
C CYS A 119 -5.48 -8.02 12.89
N LEU A 120 -4.81 -8.14 11.74
CA LEU A 120 -4.79 -7.13 10.69
C LEU A 120 -6.17 -6.89 10.10
N VAL A 121 -6.94 -7.95 9.88
CA VAL A 121 -8.28 -7.88 9.29
C VAL A 121 -9.33 -7.41 10.29
N LYS A 122 -9.23 -7.82 11.56
CA LYS A 122 -10.17 -7.39 12.62
C LYS A 122 -9.96 -5.93 13.06
N ASN A 123 -8.72 -5.46 13.08
CA ASN A 123 -8.38 -4.14 13.64
C ASN A 123 -7.95 -3.11 12.59
N GLY A 124 -7.72 -3.54 11.35
CA GLY A 124 -7.34 -2.67 10.24
C GLY A 124 -8.55 -2.00 9.62
N ASN A 125 -8.36 -0.78 9.15
CA ASN A 125 -9.32 -0.13 8.26
C ASN A 125 -9.11 -0.56 6.80
N SER A 126 -10.02 -0.15 5.91
CA SER A 126 -9.95 -0.48 4.48
C SER A 126 -8.67 -0.05 3.80
N HIS A 127 -8.14 1.10 4.19
CA HIS A 127 -6.95 1.68 3.58
C HIS A 127 -5.69 0.89 3.92
N ASP A 128 -5.54 0.50 5.18
CA ASP A 128 -4.42 -0.32 5.65
C ASP A 128 -4.44 -1.69 4.95
N ILE A 129 -5.61 -2.33 4.87
CA ILE A 129 -5.79 -3.64 4.23
C ILE A 129 -5.51 -3.56 2.72
N ALA A 130 -6.00 -2.51 2.05
CA ALA A 130 -5.75 -2.29 0.62
C ALA A 130 -4.25 -2.09 0.33
N ASN A 131 -3.54 -1.32 1.16
CA ASN A 131 -2.09 -1.12 1.02
C ASN A 131 -1.31 -2.41 1.25
N ILE A 132 -1.71 -3.25 2.21
CA ILE A 132 -1.12 -4.57 2.41
C ILE A 132 -1.35 -5.44 1.18
N ALA A 133 -2.60 -5.60 0.73
CA ALA A 133 -2.92 -6.40 -0.46
C ALA A 133 -2.13 -5.94 -1.70
N TRP A 134 -2.06 -4.63 -1.92
CA TRP A 134 -1.28 -4.03 -3.00
C TRP A 134 0.21 -4.34 -2.87
N ALA A 135 0.79 -4.24 -1.66
CA ALA A 135 2.21 -4.51 -1.44
C ALA A 135 2.57 -5.97 -1.75
N PHE A 136 1.75 -6.91 -1.30
CA PHE A 136 1.89 -8.34 -1.60
C PHE A 136 1.82 -8.58 -3.11
N ALA A 137 0.79 -8.07 -3.77
CA ALA A 137 0.61 -8.22 -5.22
C ALA A 137 1.73 -7.56 -6.04
N LYS A 138 2.17 -6.36 -5.64
CA LYS A 138 3.24 -5.61 -6.32
C LYS A 138 4.56 -6.36 -6.33
N LEU A 139 4.90 -7.03 -5.23
CA LEU A 139 6.12 -7.83 -5.11
C LEU A 139 5.94 -9.30 -5.54
N GLY A 140 4.72 -9.72 -5.87
CA GLY A 140 4.40 -11.06 -6.36
C GLY A 140 4.28 -12.13 -5.27
N PHE A 141 3.95 -11.74 -4.04
CA PHE A 141 3.66 -12.67 -2.95
C PHE A 141 2.16 -12.98 -2.91
N ARG A 142 1.79 -14.26 -2.93
CA ARG A 142 0.38 -14.67 -3.02
C ARG A 142 -0.43 -14.53 -1.74
N ALA A 143 0.18 -14.68 -0.56
CA ALA A 143 -0.44 -14.54 0.77
C ALA A 143 -1.90 -15.04 0.90
N PRO A 144 -2.16 -16.33 0.66
CA PRO A 144 -3.51 -16.89 0.66
C PRO A 144 -4.34 -16.57 1.91
N LYS A 145 -3.73 -16.45 3.10
CA LYS A 145 -4.49 -16.13 4.32
C LYS A 145 -5.02 -14.70 4.31
N ILE A 146 -4.21 -13.74 3.88
CA ILE A 146 -4.62 -12.34 3.76
C ILE A 146 -5.75 -12.19 2.75
N PHE A 147 -5.63 -12.81 1.57
CA PHE A 147 -6.68 -12.72 0.55
C PHE A 147 -7.97 -13.44 0.95
N SER A 148 -7.89 -14.59 1.64
CA SER A 148 -9.08 -15.25 2.21
C SER A 148 -9.72 -14.43 3.33
N ALA A 149 -8.95 -13.63 4.07
CA ALA A 149 -9.50 -12.74 5.08
C ALA A 149 -10.18 -11.50 4.44
N ILE A 150 -9.61 -10.97 3.35
CA ILE A 150 -10.24 -9.91 2.54
C ILE A 150 -11.55 -10.39 1.91
N GLU A 151 -11.60 -11.63 1.41
CA GLU A 151 -12.82 -12.26 0.89
C GLU A 151 -13.96 -12.17 1.90
N LYS A 152 -13.70 -12.46 3.17
CA LYS A 152 -14.71 -12.41 4.25
C LYS A 152 -15.22 -11.00 4.53
N LEU A 153 -14.46 -9.97 4.13
CA LEU A 153 -14.83 -8.56 4.26
C LEU A 153 -15.38 -7.97 2.95
N ALA A 154 -15.56 -8.78 1.89
CA ALA A 154 -15.95 -8.32 0.57
C ALA A 154 -17.17 -7.38 0.56
N GLU A 155 -18.25 -7.77 1.25
CA GLU A 155 -19.47 -6.95 1.30
C GLU A 155 -19.25 -5.63 2.06
N SER A 156 -18.49 -5.67 3.16
CA SER A 156 -18.15 -4.45 3.92
C SER A 156 -17.31 -3.50 3.06
N PHE A 157 -16.30 -4.01 2.35
CA PHE A 157 -15.51 -3.17 1.45
C PHE A 157 -16.32 -2.58 0.31
N ALA A 158 -17.18 -3.37 -0.34
CA ALA A 158 -18.00 -2.86 -1.44
C ALA A 158 -19.01 -1.79 -0.97
N ASN A 159 -19.52 -1.89 0.26
CA ASN A 159 -20.53 -0.98 0.80
C ASN A 159 -19.95 0.28 1.44
N GLU A 160 -18.84 0.16 2.17
CA GLU A 160 -18.29 1.22 3.04
C GLU A 160 -16.91 1.70 2.59
N GLY A 161 -16.22 0.92 1.76
CA GLY A 161 -14.90 1.26 1.25
C GLY A 161 -14.95 2.43 0.27
N ASN A 162 -13.92 3.26 0.28
CA ASN A 162 -13.74 4.23 -0.78
C ASN A 162 -13.28 3.53 -2.07
N SER A 163 -13.57 4.15 -3.22
CA SER A 163 -13.27 3.60 -4.55
C SER A 163 -11.79 3.30 -4.76
N HIS A 164 -10.88 4.07 -4.16
CA HIS A 164 -9.44 3.87 -4.29
C HIS A 164 -8.95 2.61 -3.57
N ASP A 165 -9.43 2.35 -2.35
CA ASP A 165 -9.07 1.15 -1.60
C ASP A 165 -9.60 -0.12 -2.28
N ILE A 166 -10.87 -0.09 -2.74
CA ILE A 166 -11.48 -1.19 -3.49
C ILE A 166 -10.71 -1.46 -4.78
N ALA A 167 -10.31 -0.41 -5.50
CA ALA A 167 -9.53 -0.53 -6.72
C ALA A 167 -8.16 -1.17 -6.48
N ASN A 168 -7.47 -0.82 -5.39
CA ASN A 168 -6.19 -1.42 -5.05
C ASN A 168 -6.33 -2.90 -4.68
N ILE A 169 -7.39 -3.28 -3.97
CA ILE A 169 -7.68 -4.68 -3.65
C ILE A 169 -8.03 -5.46 -4.93
N ALA A 170 -8.92 -4.95 -5.78
CA ALA A 170 -9.28 -5.57 -7.05
C ALA A 170 -8.06 -5.76 -7.97
N TRP A 171 -7.22 -4.72 -8.07
CA TRP A 171 -5.95 -4.80 -8.80
C TRP A 171 -5.02 -5.85 -8.20
N ALA A 172 -4.95 -5.96 -6.88
CA ALA A 172 -4.12 -6.96 -6.20
C ALA A 172 -4.57 -8.40 -6.50
N PHE A 173 -5.88 -8.68 -6.42
CA PHE A 173 -6.46 -9.96 -6.82
C PHE A 173 -6.12 -10.30 -8.28
N ALA A 174 -6.38 -9.38 -9.21
CA ALA A 174 -6.11 -9.59 -10.63
C ALA A 174 -4.62 -9.73 -10.96
N LYS A 175 -3.75 -8.97 -10.28
CA LYS A 175 -2.30 -9.03 -10.47
C LYS A 175 -1.71 -10.37 -10.05
N LEU A 176 -2.27 -10.99 -9.02
CA LEU A 176 -1.86 -12.31 -8.51
C LEU A 176 -2.61 -13.48 -9.17
N ASP A 177 -3.47 -13.18 -10.14
CA ASP A 177 -4.30 -14.17 -10.83
C ASP A 177 -5.19 -14.96 -9.85
N ILE A 178 -5.76 -14.25 -8.87
CA ILE A 178 -6.66 -14.78 -7.86
C ILE A 178 -8.08 -14.38 -8.26
N ASN A 179 -8.86 -15.35 -8.72
CA ASN A 179 -10.28 -15.16 -8.99
C ASN A 179 -11.06 -15.39 -7.69
N ASP A 180 -11.60 -14.30 -7.13
CA ASP A 180 -12.42 -14.30 -5.92
C ASP A 180 -13.88 -13.90 -6.26
N PRO A 181 -14.77 -14.87 -6.50
CA PRO A 181 -16.13 -14.56 -6.90
C PRO A 181 -16.90 -13.72 -5.87
N ASN A 182 -16.62 -13.88 -4.57
CA ASN A 182 -17.35 -13.18 -3.51
C ASN A 182 -17.02 -11.68 -3.54
N PHE A 183 -15.74 -11.34 -3.64
CA PHE A 183 -15.26 -9.97 -3.74
C PHE A 183 -15.73 -9.28 -5.02
N PHE A 184 -15.54 -9.91 -6.18
CA PHE A 184 -15.95 -9.31 -7.45
C PHE A 184 -17.47 -9.21 -7.61
N ASN A 185 -18.25 -10.17 -7.09
CA ASN A 185 -19.72 -10.04 -7.04
C ASN A 185 -20.17 -8.90 -6.12
N ALA A 186 -19.45 -8.64 -5.01
CA ALA A 186 -19.77 -7.52 -4.13
C ALA A 186 -19.54 -6.17 -4.84
N ILE A 187 -18.44 -6.02 -5.58
CA ILE A 187 -18.19 -4.85 -6.44
C ILE A 187 -19.28 -4.72 -7.49
N GLU A 188 -19.63 -5.81 -8.17
CA GLU A 188 -20.65 -5.81 -9.23
C GLU A 188 -22.04 -5.40 -8.72
N LYS A 189 -22.40 -5.79 -7.49
CA LYS A 189 -23.64 -5.34 -6.81
C LYS A 189 -23.60 -3.84 -6.49
N GLN A 190 -22.43 -3.29 -6.19
CA GLN A 190 -22.22 -1.88 -5.83
C GLN A 190 -21.68 -1.04 -7.01
N ALA A 191 -21.82 -1.54 -8.24
CA ALA A 191 -21.25 -0.92 -9.43
C ALA A 191 -21.62 0.56 -9.60
N GLU A 192 -22.92 0.88 -9.54
CA GLU A 192 -23.39 2.24 -9.79
C GLU A 192 -22.85 3.29 -8.79
N PRO A 193 -22.95 3.09 -7.46
CA PRO A 193 -22.37 4.04 -6.51
C PRO A 193 -20.84 4.10 -6.60
N LEU A 194 -20.16 2.97 -6.86
CA LEU A 194 -18.70 2.94 -6.99
C LEU A 194 -18.18 3.72 -8.18
N VAL A 195 -18.85 3.62 -9.34
CA VAL A 195 -18.47 4.42 -10.50
C VAL A 195 -18.85 5.89 -10.28
N LYS A 196 -20.03 6.20 -9.71
CA LYS A 196 -20.48 7.60 -9.48
C LYS A 196 -19.60 8.37 -8.49
N GLY A 197 -19.12 7.71 -7.45
CA GLY A 197 -18.20 8.29 -6.46
C GLY A 197 -16.73 8.03 -6.75
N GLY A 198 -16.43 7.37 -7.87
CA GLY A 198 -15.09 6.93 -8.23
C GLY A 198 -14.34 7.97 -9.04
N ILE A 199 -13.02 8.07 -8.82
CA ILE A 199 -12.15 8.78 -9.75
C ILE A 199 -11.76 7.86 -10.92
N PRO A 200 -11.40 8.42 -12.10
CA PRO A 200 -11.05 7.63 -13.30
C PRO A 200 -9.97 6.56 -13.05
N GLN A 201 -8.97 6.88 -12.22
CA GLN A 201 -7.93 5.93 -11.84
C GLN A 201 -8.48 4.67 -11.15
N SER A 202 -9.34 4.86 -10.15
CA SER A 202 -9.95 3.76 -9.39
C SER A 202 -10.83 2.91 -10.30
N ILE A 203 -11.64 3.56 -11.13
CA ILE A 203 -12.55 2.90 -12.06
C ILE A 203 -11.78 2.08 -13.09
N GLY A 204 -10.71 2.64 -13.66
CA GLY A 204 -9.84 1.94 -14.60
C GLY A 204 -9.15 0.74 -13.98
N ASN A 205 -8.70 0.83 -12.73
CA ASN A 205 -8.10 -0.31 -12.03
C ASN A 205 -9.11 -1.44 -11.76
N ILE A 206 -10.34 -1.12 -11.37
CA ILE A 206 -11.41 -2.12 -11.16
C ILE A 206 -11.82 -2.75 -12.50
N ALA A 207 -12.03 -1.94 -13.55
CA ALA A 207 -12.37 -2.44 -14.88
C ALA A 207 -11.27 -3.36 -15.43
N TRP A 208 -10.01 -2.94 -15.30
CA TRP A 208 -8.85 -3.77 -15.67
C TRP A 208 -8.82 -5.08 -14.88
N ALA A 209 -9.17 -5.06 -13.59
CA ALA A 209 -9.19 -6.26 -12.77
C ALA A 209 -10.26 -7.27 -13.24
N PHE A 210 -11.48 -6.80 -13.54
CA PHE A 210 -12.53 -7.63 -14.13
C PHE A 210 -12.09 -8.25 -15.46
N ALA A 211 -11.57 -7.43 -16.38
CA ALA A 211 -11.12 -7.89 -17.69
C ALA A 211 -9.92 -8.87 -17.60
N LYS A 212 -8.94 -8.58 -16.74
CA LYS A 212 -7.73 -9.40 -16.58
C LYS A 212 -8.03 -10.81 -16.08
N LEU A 213 -9.06 -10.95 -15.25
CA LEU A 213 -9.53 -12.21 -14.67
C LEU A 213 -10.65 -12.87 -15.46
N ASP A 214 -11.08 -12.28 -16.58
CA ASP A 214 -12.19 -12.77 -17.41
C ASP A 214 -13.50 -12.91 -16.60
N ILE A 215 -13.78 -11.93 -15.74
CA ILE A 215 -14.99 -11.89 -14.91
C ILE A 215 -16.02 -10.96 -15.57
N ASN A 216 -17.20 -11.50 -15.86
CA ASN A 216 -18.31 -10.74 -16.42
C ASN A 216 -18.90 -9.77 -15.38
N ALA A 217 -18.89 -8.47 -15.67
CA ALA A 217 -19.33 -7.39 -14.78
C ALA A 217 -20.26 -6.38 -15.49
N PRO A 218 -21.41 -6.83 -16.02
CA PRO A 218 -22.26 -6.00 -16.87
C PRO A 218 -22.75 -4.72 -16.17
N ASN A 219 -23.07 -4.76 -14.87
CA ASN A 219 -23.50 -3.58 -14.12
C ASN A 219 -22.36 -2.57 -14.00
N PHE A 220 -21.14 -3.04 -13.73
CA PHE A 220 -19.96 -2.17 -13.64
C PHE A 220 -19.66 -1.49 -14.98
N PHE A 221 -19.59 -2.25 -16.07
CA PHE A 221 -19.33 -1.69 -17.40
C PHE A 221 -20.47 -0.77 -17.90
N ASN A 222 -21.74 -1.12 -17.63
CA ASN A 222 -22.88 -0.22 -17.92
C ASN A 222 -22.82 1.07 -17.09
N ALA A 223 -22.37 1.01 -15.84
CA ALA A 223 -22.21 2.20 -15.00
C ALA A 223 -21.09 3.12 -15.53
N ILE A 224 -20.00 2.54 -16.04
CA ILE A 224 -18.92 3.28 -16.72
C ILE A 224 -19.46 3.95 -17.98
N GLU A 225 -20.20 3.23 -18.84
CA GLU A 225 -20.78 3.78 -20.07
C GLU A 225 -21.64 5.02 -19.78
N LYS A 226 -22.52 4.94 -18.78
CA LYS A 226 -23.36 6.08 -18.35
C LYS A 226 -22.57 7.29 -17.87
N GLN A 227 -21.31 7.11 -17.46
CA GLN A 227 -20.43 8.18 -16.98
C GLN A 227 -19.27 8.50 -17.92
N ALA A 228 -19.27 7.95 -19.13
CA ALA A 228 -18.15 8.03 -20.05
C ALA A 228 -17.67 9.48 -20.30
N GLU A 229 -18.60 10.43 -20.45
CA GLU A 229 -18.27 11.84 -20.66
C GLU A 229 -17.50 12.45 -19.48
N LEU A 230 -17.96 12.20 -18.24
CA LEU A 230 -17.26 12.67 -17.04
C LEU A 230 -15.87 12.03 -16.93
N LEU A 231 -15.80 10.71 -17.15
CA LEU A 231 -14.54 9.97 -17.04
C LEU A 231 -13.51 10.46 -18.06
N VAL A 232 -13.90 10.69 -19.31
CA VAL A 232 -13.02 11.21 -20.36
C VAL A 232 -12.52 12.63 -20.04
N ASN A 233 -13.36 13.46 -19.43
CA ASN A 233 -12.99 14.83 -19.08
C ASN A 233 -12.07 14.92 -17.87
N GLU A 234 -12.21 14.02 -16.90
CA GLU A 234 -11.44 14.04 -15.65
C GLU A 234 -10.19 13.15 -15.68
N GLY A 235 -10.21 12.09 -16.50
CA GLY A 235 -9.16 11.08 -16.54
C GLY A 235 -7.97 11.49 -17.39
N ASN A 236 -6.77 11.07 -16.97
CA ASN A 236 -5.58 11.21 -17.82
C ASN A 236 -5.54 10.11 -18.91
N PRO A 237 -4.69 10.25 -19.95
CA PRO A 237 -4.66 9.29 -21.06
C PRO A 237 -4.42 7.83 -20.64
N GLN A 238 -3.63 7.59 -19.59
CA GLN A 238 -3.35 6.22 -19.12
C GLN A 238 -4.58 5.58 -18.48
N GLU A 239 -5.36 6.36 -17.73
CA GLU A 239 -6.58 5.89 -17.06
C GLU A 239 -7.66 5.57 -18.08
N ILE A 240 -7.86 6.45 -19.07
CA ILE A 240 -8.82 6.20 -20.16
C ILE A 240 -8.40 5.00 -21.00
N ALA A 241 -7.10 4.84 -21.28
CA ALA A 241 -6.61 3.66 -21.99
C ALA A 241 -6.89 2.36 -21.22
N ASN A 242 -6.70 2.35 -19.89
CA ASN A 242 -7.01 1.19 -19.05
C ASN A 242 -8.51 0.86 -19.06
N ILE A 243 -9.36 1.87 -18.97
CA ILE A 243 -10.82 1.70 -19.04
C ILE A 243 -11.19 1.14 -20.42
N ALA A 244 -10.76 1.78 -21.51
CA ALA A 244 -11.10 1.36 -22.87
C ALA A 244 -10.60 -0.05 -23.19
N TRP A 245 -9.40 -0.40 -22.73
CA TRP A 245 -8.85 -1.75 -22.88
C TRP A 245 -9.70 -2.79 -22.16
N ALA A 246 -10.28 -2.46 -21.01
CA ALA A 246 -11.12 -3.40 -20.26
C ALA A 246 -12.47 -3.73 -20.94
N PHE A 247 -12.89 -2.94 -21.94
CA PHE A 247 -14.08 -3.24 -22.76
C PHE A 247 -13.78 -4.13 -23.98
N ALA A 248 -12.51 -4.34 -24.33
CA ALA A 248 -12.07 -5.04 -25.52
C ALA A 248 -11.89 -6.55 -25.28
#